data_AF-X1CVD9-F1
#
_entry.id   AF-X1CVD9-F1
#
_cell.length_a   1.000
_cell.length_b   1.000
_cell.length_c   1.000
_cell.angle_alpha   90.00
_cell.angle_beta   90.00
_cell.angle_gamma   90.00
#
_symmetry.space_group_name_H-M   'P 1'
#
loop_
_entity.id
_entity.type
_entity.pdbx_description
1 polymer ?
#
loop_
_entity_poly.entity_id
_entity_poly.type
_entity_poly.pdbx_seq_one_letter_code
_entity_poly.pdbx_strand_id
1 'polypeptide(L)' 'LRIAHVELIKWLVADYGFEKWEALQVLSQVGRMRVGNVVDPNYTIVAKFPKKYLPY' A
#
# COMPACT_ATOMS: atom_id res chain seq x y z
N LEU A 1 -1.18 10.14 -0.62
CA LEU A 1 -0.17 9.20 -0.07
C LEU A 1 -0.69 8.44 1.15
N ARG A 2 -1.08 9.14 2.23
CA ARG A 2 -1.57 8.53 3.48
C ARG A 2 -2.79 7.64 3.28
N ILE A 3 -3.78 8.09 2.52
CA ILE A 3 -5.01 7.32 2.22
C ILE A 3 -4.65 6.00 1.52
N ALA A 4 -3.89 6.07 0.41
CA ALA A 4 -3.48 4.89 -0.34
C ALA A 4 -2.65 3.88 0.48
N HIS A 5 -1.82 4.33 1.43
CA HIS A 5 -1.12 3.42 2.35
C HIS A 5 -2.08 2.74 3.34
N VAL A 6 -3.02 3.50 3.91
CA VAL A 6 -4.00 2.96 4.87
C VAL A 6 -4.90 1.93 4.19
N GLU A 7 -5.36 2.21 2.97
CA GLU A 7 -6.17 1.26 2.19
C GLU A 7 -5.38 -0.01 1.85
N LEU A 8 -4.10 0.12 1.48
CA LEU A 8 -3.27 -1.03 1.19
C LEU A 8 -2.99 -1.89 2.43
N ILE A 9 -2.77 -1.28 3.60
CA ILE A 9 -2.65 -2.00 4.88
C ILE A 9 -3.95 -2.74 5.20
N LYS A 10 -5.11 -2.07 5.05
CA LYS A 10 -6.42 -2.71 5.28
C LYS A 10 -6.64 -3.92 4.37
N TRP A 11 -6.23 -3.82 3.10
CA TRP A 11 -6.30 -4.92 2.15
C TRP A 11 -5.40 -6.09 2.54
N LEU A 12 -4.15 -5.83 2.96
CA LEU A 12 -3.22 -6.87 3.44
C LEU A 12 -3.75 -7.58 4.70
N VAL A 13 -4.37 -6.83 5.62
CA VAL A 13 -4.98 -7.41 6.83
C VAL A 13 -6.22 -8.25 6.49
N ALA A 14 -7.11 -7.73 5.64
CA ALA A 14 -8.39 -8.37 5.34
C ALA A 14 -8.24 -9.63 4.47
N ASP A 15 -7.41 -9.56 3.42
CA ASP A 15 -7.37 -10.61 2.40
C ASP A 15 -6.18 -11.57 2.59
N TYR A 16 -5.11 -11.14 3.27
CA TYR A 16 -3.87 -11.90 3.43
C TYR A 16 -3.49 -12.17 4.89
N GLY A 17 -4.35 -11.79 5.84
CA GLY A 17 -4.19 -12.14 7.26
C GLY A 17 -2.98 -11.52 7.95
N PHE A 18 -2.38 -10.46 7.39
CA PHE A 18 -1.30 -9.76 8.06
C PHE A 18 -1.78 -9.15 9.38
N GLU A 19 -0.90 -9.13 10.38
CA GLU A 19 -1.07 -8.24 11.53
C GLU A 19 -0.87 -6.78 11.06
N LYS A 20 -1.60 -5.83 11.64
CA LYS A 20 -1.66 -4.44 11.15
C LYS A 20 -0.31 -3.73 11.20
N TRP A 21 0.47 -3.91 12.27
CA TRP A 21 1.79 -3.30 12.42
C TRP A 21 2.84 -4.02 11.57
N GLU A 22 2.74 -5.33 11.42
CA GLU A 22 3.56 -6.08 10.46
C GLU A 22 3.30 -5.62 9.02
N ALA A 23 2.04 -5.45 8.62
CA ALA A 23 1.68 -4.91 7.32
C ALA A 23 2.27 -3.51 7.10
N LEU A 24 2.23 -2.64 8.12
CA LEU A 24 2.86 -1.32 8.06
C LEU A 24 4.38 -1.42 7.90
N GLN A 25 5.02 -2.29 8.68
CA GLN A 25 6.47 -2.46 8.68
C GLN A 25 6.96 -3.02 7.34
N VAL A 26 6.32 -4.06 6.82
CA VAL A 26 6.65 -4.63 5.51
C VAL A 26 6.38 -3.61 4.41
N LEU A 27 5.22 -2.94 4.43
CA LEU A 27 4.89 -1.93 3.42
C LEU A 27 5.90 -0.79 3.38
N SER A 28 6.44 -0.37 4.52
CA SER A 28 7.48 0.67 4.55
C SER A 28 8.80 0.26 3.87
N GLN A 29 9.08 -1.04 3.80
CA GLN A 29 10.33 -1.55 3.22
C GLN A 29 10.17 -1.91 1.74
N VAL A 30 9.03 -2.51 1.35
CA VAL A 30 8.84 -3.08 0.00
C VAL A 30 7.77 -2.37 -0.81
N GLY A 31 7.01 -1.46 -0.18
CA GLY A 31 5.97 -0.69 -0.82
C GLY A 31 6.51 0.20 -1.92
N ARG A 32 5.80 0.24 -3.05
CA ARG A 32 6.12 1.12 -4.17
C ARG A 32 5.00 2.12 -4.37
N MET A 33 5.38 3.37 -4.62
CA MET A 33 4.43 4.45 -4.90
C MET A 33 4.66 4.95 -6.33
N ARG A 34 3.59 5.04 -7.10
CA ARG A 34 3.62 5.71 -8.41
C ARG A 34 2.79 6.98 -8.31
N VAL A 35 3.45 8.11 -8.54
CA VAL A 35 2.76 9.39 -8.76
C VAL A 35 2.12 9.32 -10.14
N GLY A 36 0.79 9.38 -10.19
CA GLY A 36 0.04 9.29 -11.44
C GLY A 36 -0.16 10.68 -12.03
N ASN A 37 -0.88 11.53 -11.30
CA ASN A 37 -1.17 12.88 -11.71
C ASN A 37 -0.85 13.86 -10.59
N VAL A 38 -0.17 14.94 -10.96
CA VAL A 38 0.14 16.09 -10.08
C VAL A 38 -0.35 17.42 -10.64
N VAL A 39 -1.01 17.38 -11.81
CA VAL A 39 -1.39 18.57 -12.57
C VAL A 39 -2.78 19.07 -12.16
N ASP A 40 -3.70 18.16 -11.82
CA ASP A 40 -5.02 18.53 -11.31
C ASP A 40 -4.99 18.83 -9.80
N PRO A 41 -5.91 19.66 -9.28
CA PRO A 41 -6.07 19.88 -7.83
C PRO A 41 -6.20 18.57 -7.03
N ASN A 42 -6.72 17.53 -7.68
CA ASN A 42 -6.81 16.18 -7.15
C ASN A 42 -5.60 15.33 -7.57
N TYR A 43 -4.56 15.36 -6.74
CA TYR A 43 -3.37 14.52 -6.89
C TYR A 43 -3.72 13.03 -6.82
N THR A 44 -3.25 12.25 -7.78
CA THR A 44 -3.44 10.79 -7.81
C THR A 44 -2.13 10.06 -7.51
N ILE A 45 -2.14 9.23 -6.47
CA ILE A 45 -1.00 8.41 -6.06
C ILE A 45 -1.45 6.95 -5.95
N VAL A 46 -0.76 6.05 -6.65
CA VAL A 46 -1.04 4.62 -6.64
C VAL A 46 -0.04 3.90 -5.73
N ALA A 47 -0.56 3.25 -4.69
CA ALA A 47 0.21 2.36 -3.83
C ALA A 47 0.25 0.94 -4.43
N LYS A 48 1.43 0.31 -4.42
CA LYS A 48 1.65 -1.04 -4.95
C LYS A 48 2.41 -1.90 -3.94
N PHE A 49 1.98 -3.14 -3.79
CA PHE A 49 2.66 -4.17 -3.00
C PHE A 49 3.22 -5.27 -3.92
N PRO A 50 4.49 -5.69 -3.79
CA PRO A 50 5.04 -6.79 -4.59
C PRO A 50 4.41 -8.14 -4.20
N LYS A 51 3.77 -8.82 -5.16
CA LYS A 51 3.09 -10.10 -4.93
C LYS A 51 3.97 -11.21 -4.37
N LYS A 52 5.29 -11.14 -4.59
CA LYS A 52 6.26 -12.13 -4.07
C LYS A 52 6.34 -12.20 -2.53
N TYR A 53 5.83 -11.18 -1.83
CA TYR A 53 5.80 -11.13 -0.36
C TYR A 53 4.40 -11.40 0.20
N LEU A 54 3.43 -11.75 -0.65
CA LEU A 54 2.11 -12.15 -0.17
C LEU A 54 2.15 -13.61 0.29
N PRO A 55 1.58 -13.94 1.46
CA PRO A 55 1.31 -15.32 1.81
C PRO A 55 0.30 -15.89 0.80
N TYR A 56 0.54 -17.13 0.38
CA TYR A 56 -0.25 -17.84 -0.64
C TYR A 56 -1.69 -18.09 -0.18
#